data_AF-A0A1V5L0R1-F1
#
_entry.id   AF-A0A1V5L0R1-F1
#
_cell.length_a   1.000
_cell.length_b   1.000
_cell.length_c   1.000
_cell.angle_alpha   90.00
_cell.angle_beta   90.00
_cell.angle_gamma   90.00
#
_symmetry.space_group_name_H-M   'P 1'
#
loop_
_entity.id
_entity.type
_entity.pdbx_description
1 polymer ?
#
loop_
_entity_poly.entity_id
_entity_poly.type
_entity_poly.pdbx_seq_one_letter_code
_entity_poly.pdbx_strand_id
1 'polypeptide(L)'
;MAEHMQNSCMLQAVPRTLGLHTVPKVFTGLDVAAFEAVVHRWLHEHSVGSDEAFAVDGKTLCGIHGEEIAGVHLVAAFTHARGVVVGQAQSPGKGQELAAGREVVRALPLEGRILTLDALYATREFCQEIAQRGGTTSSA
;
A
#
# COMPACT_ATOMS: atom_id res chain seq x y z
N MET A 1 -20.91 -59.00 26.54
CA MET A 1 -22.28 -58.54 26.22
C MET A 1 -22.40 -57.07 26.59
N ALA A 2 -22.28 -56.21 25.59
CA ALA A 2 -22.86 -54.85 25.49
C ALA A 2 -22.15 -54.16 24.32
N GLU A 3 -22.67 -54.43 23.13
CA GLU A 3 -22.34 -53.77 21.87
C GLU A 3 -23.34 -52.61 21.67
N HIS A 4 -22.96 -51.63 20.84
CA HIS A 4 -23.78 -50.53 20.30
C HIS A 4 -24.08 -49.33 21.23
N MET A 5 -23.56 -48.14 20.88
CA MET A 5 -24.28 -47.21 19.99
C MET A 5 -23.56 -45.83 19.92
N GLN A 6 -23.03 -45.52 18.74
CA GLN A 6 -23.07 -44.23 18.04
C GLN A 6 -23.01 -42.92 18.86
N ASN A 7 -21.99 -42.10 18.58
CA ASN A 7 -22.22 -40.86 17.82
C ASN A 7 -20.91 -40.23 17.36
N SER A 8 -20.57 -40.56 16.10
CA SER A 8 -19.70 -39.78 15.24
C SER A 8 -20.29 -38.37 15.11
N CYS A 9 -19.78 -37.41 15.89
CA CYS A 9 -20.00 -36.01 15.60
C CYS A 9 -18.98 -35.61 14.53
N MET A 10 -19.35 -35.87 13.28
CA MET A 10 -18.84 -35.11 12.15
C MET A 10 -19.07 -33.63 12.45
N LEU A 11 -18.02 -32.95 12.94
CA LEU A 11 -17.92 -31.51 12.92
C LEU A 11 -17.89 -31.10 11.45
N GLN A 12 -19.08 -31.00 10.86
CA GLN A 12 -19.27 -30.25 9.62
C GLN A 12 -18.67 -28.87 9.87
N ALA A 13 -17.68 -28.50 9.06
CA ALA A 13 -17.09 -27.18 9.07
C ALA A 13 -18.17 -26.17 8.68
N VAL A 14 -18.90 -25.68 9.67
CA VAL A 14 -19.78 -24.53 9.52
C VAL A 14 -18.88 -23.38 9.06
N PRO A 15 -19.16 -22.72 7.92
CA PRO A 15 -18.40 -21.55 7.54
C PRO A 15 -18.60 -20.54 8.66
N ARG A 16 -17.53 -20.30 9.44
CA ARG A 16 -17.57 -19.27 10.48
C ARG A 16 -17.77 -17.96 9.74
N THR A 17 -19.00 -17.43 9.77
CA THR A 17 -19.31 -16.07 9.34
C THR A 17 -18.24 -15.15 9.93
N LEU A 18 -17.69 -14.22 9.14
CA LEU A 18 -16.72 -13.24 9.63
C LEU A 18 -17.40 -12.42 10.75
N GLY A 19 -17.26 -12.89 11.99
CA GLY A 19 -17.72 -12.17 13.17
C GLY A 19 -16.78 -11.01 13.47
N LEU A 20 -17.27 -10.05 14.24
CA LEU A 20 -16.52 -8.87 14.71
C LEU A 20 -15.17 -9.23 15.38
N HIS A 21 -15.05 -10.45 15.90
CA HIS A 21 -13.83 -10.96 16.55
C HIS A 21 -12.89 -11.74 15.64
N THR A 22 -13.31 -12.12 14.43
CA THR A 22 -12.50 -12.92 13.50
C THR A 22 -11.64 -12.00 12.64
N VAL A 23 -12.20 -10.86 12.20
CA VAL A 23 -11.49 -9.87 11.36
C VAL A 23 -10.25 -9.31 12.07
N PRO A 24 -10.34 -8.75 13.30
CA PRO A 24 -9.16 -8.20 13.98
C PRO A 24 -8.09 -9.26 14.22
N LYS A 25 -8.48 -10.50 14.60
CA LYS A 25 -7.52 -11.60 14.86
C LYS A 25 -6.70 -11.97 13.63
N VAL A 26 -7.34 -11.98 12.46
CA VAL A 26 -6.64 -12.23 11.20
C VAL A 26 -5.66 -11.10 10.91
N PHE A 27 -6.12 -9.84 10.95
CA PHE A 27 -5.27 -8.69 10.64
C PHE A 27 -4.11 -8.51 11.64
N THR A 28 -4.30 -8.81 12.92
CA THR A 28 -3.22 -8.75 13.93
C THR A 28 -2.12 -9.79 13.71
N GLY A 29 -2.42 -10.89 13.02
CA GLY A 29 -1.46 -11.96 12.74
C GLY A 29 -0.80 -11.86 11.37
N LEU A 30 -1.14 -10.85 10.56
CA LEU A 30 -0.57 -10.68 9.23
C LEU A 30 0.86 -10.15 9.32
N ASP A 31 1.75 -10.75 8.55
CA ASP A 31 2.97 -10.08 8.13
C ASP A 31 2.58 -8.98 7.14
N VAL A 32 2.70 -7.72 7.60
CA VAL A 32 2.31 -6.53 6.84
C VAL A 32 3.12 -6.43 5.55
N ALA A 33 4.44 -6.64 5.60
CA ALA A 33 5.30 -6.50 4.44
C ALA A 33 5.01 -7.58 3.38
N ALA A 34 4.80 -8.83 3.82
CA ALA A 34 4.43 -9.91 2.91
C ALA A 34 3.05 -9.68 2.27
N PHE A 35 2.08 -9.22 3.07
CA PHE A 35 0.74 -8.91 2.58
C PHE A 35 0.76 -7.77 1.56
N GLU A 36 1.44 -6.66 1.87
CA GLU A 36 1.61 -5.53 0.96
C GLU A 36 2.28 -5.94 -0.35
N ALA A 37 3.34 -6.76 -0.29
CA ALA A 37 4.04 -7.23 -1.48
C ALA A 37 3.11 -8.03 -2.42
N VAL A 38 2.28 -8.91 -1.87
CA VAL A 38 1.33 -9.73 -2.65
C VAL A 38 0.23 -8.86 -3.27
N VAL A 39 -0.39 -7.98 -2.48
CA VAL A 39 -1.47 -7.09 -2.96
C VAL A 39 -0.93 -6.13 -4.01
N HIS A 40 0.25 -5.55 -3.78
CA HIS A 40 0.89 -4.63 -4.71
C HIS A 40 1.22 -5.33 -6.03
N ARG A 41 1.82 -6.53 -6.00
CA ARG A 41 2.06 -7.33 -7.21
C ARG A 41 0.78 -7.55 -8.01
N TRP A 42 -0.28 -7.99 -7.33
CA TRP A 42 -1.57 -8.25 -7.97
C TRP A 42 -2.17 -6.99 -8.61
N LEU A 43 -2.17 -5.86 -7.89
CA LEU A 43 -2.64 -4.58 -8.41
C LEU A 43 -1.84 -4.11 -9.61
N HIS A 44 -0.51 -4.24 -9.56
CA HIS A 44 0.37 -3.86 -10.67
C HIS A 44 0.08 -4.67 -11.94
N GLU A 45 -0.11 -5.98 -11.81
CA GLU A 45 -0.35 -6.88 -12.95
C GLU A 45 -1.74 -6.69 -13.59
N HIS A 46 -2.75 -6.33 -12.80
CA HIS A 46 -4.14 -6.34 -13.26
C HIS A 46 -4.75 -4.95 -13.45
N SER A 47 -4.13 -3.90 -12.90
CA SER A 47 -4.75 -2.57 -12.82
C SER A 47 -3.90 -1.44 -13.35
N VAL A 48 -2.61 -1.64 -13.64
CA VAL A 48 -1.72 -0.56 -14.10
C VAL A 48 -1.52 -0.64 -15.61
N GLY A 49 -1.94 0.41 -16.34
CA GLY A 49 -1.69 0.51 -17.77
C GLY A 49 -0.21 0.77 -18.08
N SER A 50 0.26 0.42 -19.28
CA SER A 50 1.65 0.68 -19.71
C SER A 50 1.98 2.18 -19.75
N ASP A 51 1.00 3.01 -20.12
CA ASP A 51 1.19 4.43 -20.40
C ASP A 51 0.56 5.33 -19.32
N GLU A 52 0.20 4.72 -18.18
CA GLU A 52 -0.51 5.42 -17.12
C GLU A 52 0.44 6.28 -16.29
N ALA A 53 0.08 7.55 -16.13
CA ALA A 53 0.79 8.47 -15.27
C ALA A 53 0.61 8.10 -13.79
N PHE A 54 1.58 8.50 -12.97
CA PHE A 54 1.54 8.32 -11.51
C PHE A 54 1.51 9.65 -10.77
N ALA A 55 0.78 9.71 -9.67
CA ALA A 55 0.80 10.80 -8.73
C ALA A 55 1.49 10.34 -7.43
N VAL A 56 2.33 11.19 -6.84
CA VAL A 56 3.00 10.94 -5.56
C VAL A 56 2.54 11.97 -4.53
N ASP A 57 1.98 11.49 -3.43
CA ASP A 57 1.40 12.32 -2.36
C ASP A 57 1.75 11.78 -0.97
N GLY A 58 1.86 12.69 0.00
CA GLY A 58 2.05 12.38 1.41
C GLY A 58 0.73 12.49 2.19
N LYS A 59 0.31 11.42 2.88
CA LYS A 59 -0.88 11.44 3.74
C LYS A 59 -0.54 11.07 5.17
N THR A 60 -1.17 11.76 6.11
CA THR A 60 -1.12 11.41 7.53
C THR A 60 -2.38 10.65 7.89
N LEU A 61 -2.23 9.39 8.30
CA LEU A 61 -3.33 8.58 8.82
C LEU A 61 -3.56 8.94 10.30
N CYS A 62 -4.66 9.64 10.56
CA CYS A 62 -5.08 10.05 11.91
C CYS A 62 -6.15 9.11 12.48
N GLY A 63 -6.25 9.02 13.82
CA GLY A 63 -7.33 8.29 14.50
C GLY A 63 -7.15 6.77 14.60
N ILE A 64 -6.07 6.22 14.05
CA ILE A 64 -5.74 4.77 14.10
C ILE A 64 -5.45 4.24 15.51
N HIS A 65 -4.99 5.10 16.43
CA HIS A 65 -4.72 4.73 17.82
C HIS A 65 -5.42 5.69 18.83
N GLY A 66 -6.39 6.48 18.36
CA GLY A 66 -6.97 7.60 19.12
C GLY A 66 -6.32 8.95 18.79
N GLU A 67 -6.96 10.07 19.17
CA GLU A 67 -6.51 11.43 18.84
C GLU A 67 -5.19 11.83 19.51
N GLU A 68 -4.79 11.15 20.58
CA GLU A 68 -3.58 11.45 21.36
C GLU A 68 -2.29 10.84 20.78
N ILE A 69 -2.41 9.88 19.87
CA ILE A 69 -1.25 9.19 19.28
C ILE A 69 -0.95 9.79 17.91
N ALA A 70 0.32 10.16 17.70
CA ALA A 70 0.79 10.71 16.45
C ALA A 70 0.40 9.80 15.27
N GLY A 71 -0.20 10.41 14.25
CA GLY A 71 -0.61 9.70 13.04
C GLY A 71 0.57 9.06 12.30
N VAL A 72 0.27 8.05 11.49
CA VAL A 72 1.27 7.43 10.62
C VAL A 72 1.37 8.25 9.33
N HIS A 73 2.56 8.78 9.06
CA HIS A 73 2.84 9.47 7.79
C HIS A 73 3.18 8.44 6.73
N LEU A 74 2.45 8.43 5.62
CA LEU A 74 2.68 7.58 4.46
C LEU A 74 2.93 8.46 3.24
N VAL A 75 3.88 8.06 2.40
CA VAL A 75 3.99 8.56 1.03
C VAL A 75 3.52 7.46 0.11
N ALA A 76 2.59 7.78 -0.79
CA ALA A 76 2.01 6.82 -1.73
C ALA A 76 2.14 7.32 -3.16
N ALA A 77 2.44 6.40 -4.08
CA ALA A 77 2.31 6.58 -5.50
C ALA A 77 1.04 5.89 -5.97
N PHE A 78 0.22 6.58 -6.76
CA PHE A 78 -1.01 6.03 -7.28
C PHE A 78 -1.24 6.40 -8.74
N THR A 79 -1.95 5.53 -9.45
CA THR A 79 -2.29 5.72 -10.87
C THR A 79 -3.32 6.83 -11.04
N HIS A 80 -3.16 7.70 -12.04
CA HIS A 80 -4.14 8.77 -12.28
C HIS A 80 -5.53 8.28 -12.70
N ALA A 81 -5.63 7.30 -13.58
CA ALA A 81 -6.93 6.94 -14.15
C ALA A 81 -7.76 6.05 -13.22
N ARG A 82 -7.08 5.21 -12.41
CA ARG A 82 -7.75 4.20 -11.58
C ARG A 82 -7.60 4.40 -10.07
N GLY A 83 -6.79 5.35 -9.62
CA GLY A 83 -6.56 5.61 -8.20
C GLY A 83 -5.90 4.43 -7.45
N VAL A 84 -5.23 3.52 -8.15
CA VAL A 84 -4.59 2.34 -7.58
C VAL A 84 -3.24 2.72 -7.00
N VAL A 85 -2.97 2.34 -5.75
CA VAL A 85 -1.66 2.53 -5.12
C VAL A 85 -0.68 1.50 -5.68
N VAL A 86 0.40 2.00 -6.28
CA VAL A 86 1.47 1.25 -6.96
C VAL A 86 2.80 1.34 -6.21
N GLY A 87 2.77 1.81 -4.98
CA GLY A 87 3.93 1.93 -4.13
C GLY A 87 3.62 2.81 -2.95
N GLN A 88 4.08 2.44 -1.76
CA GLN A 88 3.95 3.26 -0.57
C GLN A 88 5.12 3.01 0.37
N ALA A 89 5.45 4.02 1.16
CA ALA A 89 6.45 3.92 2.22
C ALA A 89 6.02 4.75 3.42
N GLN A 90 6.28 4.25 4.62
CA GLN A 90 6.09 5.01 5.83
C GLN A 90 7.20 6.04 6.00
N SER A 91 6.82 7.29 6.27
CA SER A 91 7.77 8.31 6.70
C SER A 91 7.96 8.22 8.22
N PRO A 92 9.21 8.07 8.73
CA PRO A 92 9.47 7.97 10.17
C PRO A 92 9.13 9.24 10.97
N GLY A 93 8.88 10.37 10.31
CA GLY A 93 8.52 11.62 10.96
C GLY A 93 8.78 12.86 10.11
N LYS A 94 8.49 14.03 10.69
CA LYS A 94 8.60 15.34 10.03
C LYS A 94 9.99 15.55 9.43
N GLY A 95 10.03 15.87 8.13
CA GLY A 95 11.27 16.12 7.39
C GLY A 95 11.89 14.88 6.74
N GLN A 96 11.37 13.67 7.00
CA GLN A 96 11.81 12.44 6.35
C GLN A 96 10.88 12.01 5.20
N GLU A 97 9.87 12.82 4.87
CA GLU A 97 8.92 12.56 3.78
C GLU A 97 9.63 12.55 2.42
N LEU A 98 10.63 13.41 2.21
CA LEU A 98 11.42 13.41 0.98
C LEU A 98 12.16 12.09 0.78
N ALA A 99 12.68 11.48 1.85
CA ALA A 99 13.36 10.18 1.78
C ALA A 99 12.37 9.06 1.45
N ALA A 100 11.21 9.04 2.11
CA ALA A 100 10.13 8.09 1.82
C ALA A 100 9.62 8.22 0.38
N GLY A 101 9.44 9.45 -0.12
CA GLY A 101 9.05 9.70 -1.51
C GLY A 101 10.09 9.20 -2.51
N ARG A 102 11.40 9.34 -2.21
CA ARG A 102 12.46 8.77 -3.06
C ARG A 102 12.40 7.25 -3.07
N GLU A 103 12.16 6.60 -1.93
CA GLU A 103 12.00 5.16 -1.85
C GLU A 103 10.84 4.67 -2.73
N VAL A 104 9.68 5.32 -2.63
CA VAL A 104 8.52 5.01 -3.46
C VAL A 104 8.85 5.16 -4.93
N VAL A 105 9.38 6.32 -5.35
CA VAL A 105 9.72 6.58 -6.76
C VAL A 105 10.74 5.58 -7.30
N ARG A 106 11.73 5.15 -6.49
CA ARG A 106 12.73 4.13 -6.86
C ARG A 106 12.11 2.77 -7.17
N ALA A 107 11.03 2.41 -6.49
CA ALA A 107 10.33 1.16 -6.73
C ALA A 107 9.44 1.18 -7.99
N LEU A 108 9.13 2.35 -8.55
CA LEU A 108 8.23 2.49 -9.70
C LEU A 108 8.94 2.27 -11.05
N PRO A 109 8.22 1.73 -12.06
CA PRO A 109 8.67 1.74 -13.45
C PRO A 109 8.50 3.15 -14.02
N LEU A 110 9.58 3.91 -14.21
CA LEU A 110 9.51 5.31 -14.63
C LEU A 110 9.62 5.54 -16.14
N GLU A 111 10.23 4.60 -16.87
CA GLU A 111 10.54 4.76 -18.30
C GLU A 111 9.29 5.12 -19.11
N GLY A 112 9.33 6.27 -19.80
CA GLY A 112 8.25 6.75 -20.66
C GLY A 112 7.00 7.24 -19.91
N ARG A 113 7.03 7.34 -18.58
CA ARG A 113 5.86 7.73 -17.77
C ARG A 113 5.93 9.16 -17.25
N ILE A 114 4.75 9.74 -17.07
CA ILE A 114 4.57 11.06 -16.45
C ILE A 114 4.30 10.88 -14.96
N LEU A 115 4.99 11.66 -14.13
CA LEU A 115 4.80 11.74 -12.69
C LEU A 115 4.30 13.14 -12.32
N THR A 116 3.19 13.22 -11.58
CA THR A 116 2.80 14.44 -10.85
C THR A 116 3.20 14.31 -9.40
N LEU A 117 3.76 15.37 -8.84
CA LEU A 117 4.31 15.35 -7.49
C LEU A 117 3.72 16.49 -6.66
N ASP A 118 3.55 16.29 -5.36
CA ASP A 118 3.35 17.40 -4.43
C ASP A 118 4.55 18.36 -4.47
N ALA A 119 4.30 19.64 -4.19
CA ALA A 119 5.26 20.73 -4.17
C ALA A 119 6.49 20.42 -3.31
N LEU A 120 6.32 19.64 -2.22
CA LEU A 120 7.42 19.17 -1.38
C LEU A 120 8.50 18.42 -2.17
N TYR A 121 8.11 17.67 -3.21
CA TYR A 121 9.02 16.86 -4.02
C TYR A 121 9.54 17.60 -5.25
N ALA A 122 9.05 18.81 -5.55
CA ALA A 122 9.44 19.62 -6.71
C ALA A 122 10.85 20.26 -6.58
N THR A 123 11.80 19.50 -6.04
CA THR A 123 13.21 19.88 -5.93
C THR A 123 13.97 19.43 -7.17
N ARG A 124 15.00 20.20 -7.55
CA ARG A 124 15.79 19.94 -8.75
C ARG A 124 16.40 18.54 -8.75
N GLU A 125 16.94 18.13 -7.61
CA GLU A 125 17.60 16.85 -7.42
C GLU A 125 16.62 15.68 -7.54
N PHE A 126 15.37 15.86 -7.10
CA PHE A 126 14.33 14.83 -7.21
C PHE A 126 13.83 14.69 -8.65
N CYS A 127 13.54 15.80 -9.34
CA CYS A 127 13.14 15.77 -10.75
C CYS A 127 14.25 15.23 -11.66
N GLN A 128 15.51 15.53 -11.36
CA GLN A 128 16.66 14.97 -12.09
C GLN A 128 16.79 13.46 -11.92
N GLU A 129 16.56 12.93 -10.72
CA GLU A 129 16.56 11.48 -10.48
C GLU A 129 15.47 10.77 -11.30
N ILE A 130 14.29 11.38 -11.41
CA ILE A 130 13.19 10.85 -12.24
C ILE A 130 13.57 10.88 -13.73
N ALA A 131 14.11 12.00 -14.21
CA ALA A 131 14.52 12.17 -15.59
C ALA A 131 15.64 11.19 -16.00
N GLN A 132 16.61 10.93 -15.11
CA GLN A 132 17.69 9.96 -15.34
C GLN A 132 17.18 8.52 -15.49
N ARG A 133 15.96 8.23 -15.03
CA ARG A 133 15.30 6.93 -15.12
C ARG A 133 14.22 6.89 -16.21
N GLY A 134 14.24 7.85 -17.15
CA GLY A 134 13.33 7.91 -18.29
C GLY A 134 11.92 8.43 -17.98
N GLY A 135 11.68 8.92 -16.76
CA GLY A 135 10.41 9.53 -16.38
C GLY A 135 10.36 11.03 -16.67
N THR A 136 9.15 11.57 -16.82
CA THR A 136 8.89 13.01 -16.97
C THR A 136 8.10 13.53 -15.79
N THR A 137 8.53 14.62 -15.15
CA THR A 137 7.73 15.28 -14.11
C THR A 137 6.83 16.35 -14.74
N SER A 138 5.54 16.34 -14.40
CA SER A 138 4.62 17.43 -14.72
C SER A 138 4.36 18.24 -13.44
N SER A 139 4.74 19.52 -13.45
CA SER A 139 4.32 20.48 -12.44
C SER A 139 2.93 21.01 -12.83
N ALA A 140 1.93 20.73 -12.01
CA ALA A 140 0.61 21.37 -12.08
C ALA A 140 0.63 22.74 -11.39
#